data_AF-E3C8P1-F1
#
_entry.id   AF-E3C8P1-F1
#
_cell.length_a   1.000
_cell.length_b   1.000
_cell.length_c   1.000
_cell.angle_alpha   90.00
_cell.angle_beta   90.00
_cell.angle_gamma   90.00
#
_symmetry.space_group_name_H-M   'P 1'
#
loop_
_entity.id
_entity.type
_entity.pdbx_description
1 polymer ?
#
loop_
_entity_poly.entity_id
_entity_poly.type
_entity_poly.pdbx_seq_one_letter_code
_entity_poly.pdbx_strand_id
1 'polypeptide(L)'
;MKAKAQVGIVLLSIILSMVIPAYSAYSIIRYNYYYATHMKHPQNQYPFIKTLAWTNMPARYLPNYHVQNFSKEGLHGFHITDITKESVLKPGDYLEISNSQLSYAYSKEEFKDYKIKDIDFDSNGTLSHGQKVSPQLQRILNEVQAELKSHSDRPPINLQWIYNWYFKIMT
;
A
#
# COMPACT_ATOMS: atom_id res chain seq x y z
N MET A 1 -43.65 0.20 -29.25
CA MET A 1 -42.79 1.06 -28.38
C MET A 1 -42.27 0.33 -27.13
N LYS A 2 -43.06 -0.47 -26.40
CA LYS A 2 -42.62 -1.18 -25.18
C LYS A 2 -41.43 -2.14 -25.36
N ALA A 3 -41.39 -2.92 -26.45
CA ALA A 3 -40.32 -3.88 -26.70
C ALA A 3 -38.94 -3.22 -26.94
N LYS A 4 -38.89 -2.09 -27.66
CA LYS A 4 -37.63 -1.34 -27.89
C LYS A 4 -37.08 -0.74 -26.59
N ALA A 5 -37.96 -0.25 -25.71
CA ALA A 5 -37.57 0.24 -24.39
C ALA A 5 -37.08 -0.90 -23.48
N GLN A 6 -37.72 -2.07 -23.52
CA GLN A 6 -37.28 -3.26 -22.78
C GLN A 6 -35.92 -3.77 -23.26
N VAL A 7 -35.68 -3.84 -24.57
CA VAL A 7 -34.37 -4.19 -25.12
C VAL A 7 -33.30 -3.17 -24.72
N GLY A 8 -33.62 -1.87 -24.74
CA GLY A 8 -32.72 -0.83 -24.27
C GLY A 8 -32.35 -0.97 -22.78
N ILE A 9 -33.32 -1.28 -21.92
CA ILE A 9 -33.09 -1.53 -20.49
C ILE A 9 -32.20 -2.75 -20.29
N VAL A 10 -32.47 -3.87 -20.98
CA VAL A 10 -31.67 -5.09 -20.86
C VAL A 10 -30.22 -4.86 -21.28
N LEU A 11 -30.00 -4.16 -22.40
CA LEU A 11 -28.64 -3.83 -22.86
C LEU A 11 -27.91 -2.92 -21.87
N LEU A 12 -28.61 -1.92 -21.32
CA LEU A 12 -28.04 -1.05 -20.29
C LEU A 12 -27.65 -1.85 -19.04
N SER A 13 -28.49 -2.76 -18.59
CA SER A 13 -28.20 -3.63 -17.44
C SER A 13 -26.97 -4.51 -17.67
N ILE A 14 -26.79 -5.06 -18.88
CA ILE A 14 -25.61 -5.86 -19.24
C ILE A 14 -24.34 -5.00 -19.25
N ILE A 15 -24.41 -3.79 -19.81
CA ILE A 15 -23.25 -2.87 -19.81
C ILE A 15 -22.88 -2.49 -18.39
N LEU A 16 -23.87 -2.13 -17.56
CA LEU A 16 -23.63 -1.75 -16.17
C LEU A 16 -23.04 -2.90 -15.35
N SER A 17 -23.48 -4.15 -15.58
CA SER A 17 -22.94 -5.31 -14.87
C SER A 17 -21.48 -5.63 -15.23
N MET A 18 -20.98 -5.18 -16.38
CA MET A 18 -19.57 -5.31 -16.77
C MET A 18 -18.74 -4.10 -16.34
N VAL A 19 -19.26 -2.89 -16.55
CA VAL A 19 -18.52 -1.64 -16.31
C VAL A 19 -18.30 -1.39 -14.82
N ILE A 20 -19.31 -1.63 -13.96
CA ILE A 20 -19.20 -1.33 -12.53
C ILE A 20 -18.12 -2.20 -11.85
N PRO A 21 -18.08 -3.54 -12.03
CA PRO A 21 -17.03 -4.35 -11.44
C PRO A 21 -15.64 -4.02 -12.01
N ALA A 22 -15.53 -3.82 -13.32
CA ALA A 22 -14.26 -3.49 -13.97
C ALA A 22 -13.70 -2.15 -13.45
N TYR A 23 -14.54 -1.12 -13.37
CA TYR A 23 -14.15 0.16 -12.79
C TYR A 23 -13.78 0.04 -11.31
N SER A 24 -14.54 -0.75 -10.54
CA SER A 24 -14.26 -0.94 -9.11
C SER A 24 -12.90 -1.62 -8.89
N ALA A 25 -12.62 -2.70 -9.63
CA ALA A 25 -11.33 -3.37 -9.58
C ALA A 25 -10.18 -2.44 -10.00
N TYR A 26 -10.34 -1.74 -11.13
CA TYR A 26 -9.37 -0.76 -11.60
C TYR A 26 -9.10 0.34 -10.57
N SER A 27 -10.16 0.93 -10.00
CA SER A 27 -10.04 2.01 -9.02
C SER A 27 -9.37 1.52 -7.74
N ILE A 28 -9.70 0.32 -7.25
CA ILE A 28 -9.09 -0.24 -6.03
C ILE A 28 -7.58 -0.43 -6.23
N ILE A 29 -7.18 -0.96 -7.38
CA ILE A 29 -5.78 -1.19 -7.72
C ILE A 29 -5.06 0.16 -7.88
N ARG A 30 -5.57 1.05 -8.75
CA ARG A 30 -4.89 2.32 -9.07
C ARG A 30 -4.74 3.27 -7.89
N TYR A 31 -5.71 3.28 -6.97
CA TYR A 31 -5.75 4.21 -5.84
C TYR A 31 -5.58 3.47 -4.49
N ASN A 32 -4.92 2.31 -4.49
CA ASN A 32 -4.74 1.49 -3.29
C ASN A 32 -4.08 2.23 -2.11
N TYR A 33 -3.00 3.00 -2.36
CA TYR A 33 -2.30 3.78 -1.33
C TYR A 33 -3.21 4.86 -0.73
N TYR A 34 -4.09 5.47 -1.53
CA TYR A 34 -5.10 6.39 -1.02
C TYR A 34 -6.04 5.66 -0.07
N TYR A 35 -6.63 4.54 -0.51
CA TYR A 35 -7.58 3.82 0.33
C TYR A 35 -6.95 3.23 1.61
N ALA A 36 -5.72 2.71 1.52
CA ALA A 36 -4.99 2.13 2.65
C ALA A 36 -4.68 3.16 3.74
N THR A 37 -4.42 4.41 3.37
CA THR A 37 -4.11 5.48 4.32
C THR A 37 -5.35 6.24 4.83
N HIS A 38 -6.50 6.04 4.18
CA HIS A 38 -7.79 6.63 4.55
C HIS A 38 -8.75 5.68 5.27
N MET A 39 -8.43 4.38 5.33
CA MET A 39 -9.21 3.44 6.14
C MET A 39 -9.05 3.72 7.64
N LYS A 40 -10.11 3.45 8.41
CA LYS A 40 -10.01 3.48 9.87
C LYS A 40 -9.25 2.24 10.33
N HIS A 41 -8.26 2.44 11.19
CA HIS A 41 -7.45 1.38 11.78
C HIS A 41 -7.06 1.76 13.21
N PRO A 42 -6.80 0.79 14.10
CA PRO A 42 -6.18 1.04 15.40
C PRO A 42 -4.85 1.78 15.31
N GLN A 43 -4.41 2.32 16.45
CA GLN A 43 -3.07 2.86 16.59
C GLN A 43 -2.04 1.74 16.37
N ASN A 44 -0.92 2.05 15.71
CA ASN A 44 0.18 1.12 15.38
C ASN A 44 -0.16 0.04 14.33
N GLN A 45 -1.21 0.26 13.56
CA GLN A 45 -1.46 -0.45 12.32
C GLN A 45 -1.09 0.44 11.13
N TYR A 46 -0.42 -0.14 10.15
CA TYR A 46 0.09 0.52 8.94
C TYR A 46 -0.40 -0.22 7.69
N PRO A 47 -1.68 -0.03 7.29
CA PRO A 47 -2.25 -0.79 6.18
C PRO A 47 -1.51 -0.63 4.85
N PHE A 48 -0.77 0.47 4.67
CA PHE A 48 0.05 0.69 3.48
C PHE A 48 1.15 -0.36 3.31
N ILE A 49 1.64 -0.99 4.38
CA ILE A 49 2.65 -2.04 4.31
C ILE A 49 2.18 -3.18 3.41
N LYS A 50 0.93 -3.63 3.60
CA LYS A 50 0.34 -4.66 2.74
C LYS A 50 0.25 -4.23 1.28
N THR A 51 -0.04 -2.95 1.02
CA THR A 51 -0.20 -2.43 -0.35
C THR A 51 1.09 -2.41 -1.17
N LEU A 52 2.26 -2.45 -0.50
CA LEU A 52 3.56 -2.56 -1.17
C LEU A 52 3.67 -3.86 -2.01
N ALA A 53 2.93 -4.90 -1.65
CA ALA A 53 2.85 -6.16 -2.40
C ALA A 53 1.78 -6.17 -3.51
N TRP A 54 0.96 -5.12 -3.62
CA TRP A 54 -0.24 -5.15 -4.48
C TRP A 54 -0.03 -4.38 -5.77
N THR A 55 0.61 -3.22 -5.70
CA THR A 55 0.86 -2.40 -6.89
C THR A 55 2.16 -1.64 -6.76
N ASN A 56 2.70 -1.24 -7.92
CA ASN A 56 3.77 -0.27 -7.97
C ASN A 56 3.33 1.04 -7.32
N MET A 57 4.26 1.69 -6.62
CA MET A 57 4.11 3.02 -6.07
C MET A 57 4.84 4.04 -6.95
N PRO A 58 4.16 5.10 -7.41
CA PRO A 58 4.84 6.25 -7.98
C PRO A 58 5.77 6.91 -6.96
N ALA A 59 7.03 7.14 -7.32
CA ALA A 59 8.02 7.77 -6.43
C ALA A 59 7.57 9.15 -5.90
N ARG A 60 6.73 9.88 -6.65
CA ARG A 60 6.17 11.17 -6.23
C ARG A 60 5.29 11.11 -4.97
N TYR A 61 4.84 9.92 -4.55
CA TYR A 61 4.06 9.78 -3.32
C TYR A 61 4.93 9.93 -2.07
N LEU A 62 6.23 9.65 -2.18
CA LEU A 62 7.20 9.74 -1.09
C LEU A 62 8.48 10.44 -1.57
N PRO A 63 8.44 11.74 -1.91
CA PRO A 63 9.59 12.48 -2.43
C PRO A 63 10.84 12.46 -1.54
N ASN A 64 10.69 12.22 -0.23
CA ASN A 64 11.81 12.15 0.70
C ASN A 64 12.41 10.73 0.85
N TYR A 65 11.91 9.77 0.09
CA TYR A 65 12.31 8.37 0.12
C TYR A 65 12.67 7.90 -1.29
N HIS A 66 13.51 6.87 -1.37
CA HIS A 66 13.70 6.14 -2.59
C HIS A 66 12.65 5.03 -2.68
N VAL A 67 11.89 5.00 -3.77
CA VAL A 67 10.86 3.99 -4.02
C VAL A 67 11.34 3.08 -5.15
N GLN A 68 11.54 1.81 -4.83
CA GLN A 68 11.95 0.80 -5.79
C GLN A 68 10.79 -0.16 -6.05
N ASN A 69 10.33 -0.19 -7.30
CA ASN A 69 9.29 -1.11 -7.74
C ASN A 69 9.95 -2.31 -8.44
N PHE A 70 9.70 -3.51 -7.94
CA PHE A 70 10.10 -4.76 -8.56
C PHE A 70 8.89 -5.38 -9.24
N SER A 71 8.91 -5.36 -10.58
CA SER A 71 8.00 -6.16 -11.40
C SER A 71 8.81 -7.26 -12.06
N LYS A 72 8.64 -8.51 -11.62
CA LYS A 72 9.30 -9.64 -12.28
C LYS A 72 8.48 -10.05 -13.50
N GLU A 73 8.94 -9.70 -14.70
CA GLU A 73 8.39 -10.25 -15.95
C GLU A 73 8.44 -11.78 -15.86
N GLY A 74 7.27 -12.43 -15.83
CA GLY A 74 7.11 -13.89 -15.69
C GLY A 74 6.33 -14.35 -14.45
N LEU A 75 6.19 -13.51 -13.42
CA LEU A 75 5.26 -13.75 -12.31
C LEU A 75 4.04 -12.84 -12.49
N HIS A 76 3.10 -13.25 -13.34
CA HIS A 76 1.85 -12.54 -13.63
C HIS A 76 1.20 -11.98 -12.34
N GLY A 77 1.41 -10.71 -12.04
CA GLY A 77 0.73 -9.99 -10.96
C GLY A 77 1.45 -9.90 -9.60
N PHE A 78 2.71 -10.33 -9.46
CA PHE A 78 3.48 -10.05 -8.23
C PHE A 78 4.15 -8.68 -8.34
N HIS A 79 3.68 -7.75 -7.50
CA HIS A 79 4.31 -6.44 -7.29
C HIS A 79 5.04 -6.48 -5.94
N ILE A 80 6.28 -6.03 -5.89
CA ILE A 80 6.98 -5.76 -4.63
C ILE A 80 7.49 -4.34 -4.72
N THR A 81 7.23 -3.56 -3.69
CA THR A 81 7.69 -2.17 -3.59
C THR A 81 8.46 -2.01 -2.30
N ASP A 82 9.71 -1.58 -2.41
CA ASP A 82 10.53 -1.25 -1.25
C ASP A 82 10.68 0.26 -1.15
N ILE A 83 10.51 0.76 0.07
CA ILE A 83 10.75 2.16 0.42
C ILE A 83 12.06 2.20 1.21
N THR A 84 13.05 2.91 0.70
CA THR A 84 14.35 3.05 1.37
C THR A 84 14.70 4.49 1.66
N LYS A 85 15.47 4.71 2.71
CA LYS A 85 16.00 6.04 3.06
C LYS A 85 17.30 5.91 3.84
N GLU A 86 18.26 6.74 3.47
CA GLU A 86 19.51 6.93 4.20
C GLU A 86 19.39 8.12 5.16
N SER A 87 20.10 8.06 6.28
CA SER A 87 20.17 9.15 7.26
C SER A 87 18.81 9.57 7.82
N VAL A 88 18.01 8.58 8.24
CA VAL A 88 16.67 8.72 8.81
C VAL A 88 16.69 9.20 10.27
N LEU A 89 17.48 8.55 11.12
CA LEU A 89 17.60 8.90 12.54
C LEU A 89 18.96 9.53 12.86
N LYS A 90 20.02 9.08 12.17
CA LYS A 90 21.38 9.61 12.29
C LYS A 90 22.11 9.54 10.95
N PRO A 91 23.11 10.40 10.69
CA PRO A 91 23.88 10.34 9.46
C PRO A 91 24.43 8.94 9.18
N GLY A 92 24.20 8.46 7.96
CA GLY A 92 24.70 7.19 7.45
C GLY A 92 23.88 5.95 7.79
N ASP A 93 22.87 6.04 8.67
CA ASP A 93 21.95 4.90 8.91
C ASP A 93 21.13 4.56 7.65
N TYR A 94 20.51 3.38 7.67
CA TYR A 94 19.73 2.88 6.55
C TYR A 94 18.42 2.27 7.04
N LEU A 95 17.33 2.65 6.36
CA LEU A 95 15.99 2.12 6.58
C LEU A 95 15.47 1.53 5.27
N GLU A 96 14.85 0.36 5.38
CA GLU A 96 14.03 -0.25 4.34
C GLU A 96 12.66 -0.63 4.93
N ILE A 97 11.59 -0.36 4.18
CA ILE A 97 10.24 -0.81 4.47
C ILE A 97 9.76 -1.60 3.27
N SER A 98 9.49 -2.89 3.48
CA SER A 98 8.97 -3.83 2.50
C SER A 98 7.53 -4.22 2.87
N ASN A 99 6.94 -5.13 2.10
CA ASN A 99 5.53 -5.51 2.24
C ASN A 99 5.18 -6.34 3.49
N SER A 100 6.16 -6.68 4.32
CA SER A 100 5.96 -7.40 5.59
C SER A 100 6.96 -7.03 6.67
N GLN A 101 7.90 -6.13 6.41
CA GLN A 101 9.01 -5.87 7.32
C GLN A 101 9.47 -4.42 7.26
N LEU A 102 9.95 -3.92 8.40
CA LEU A 102 10.80 -2.74 8.48
C LEU A 102 12.18 -3.22 8.95
N SER A 103 13.19 -2.90 8.16
CA SER A 103 14.59 -3.26 8.43
C SER A 103 15.39 -1.98 8.63
N TYR A 104 16.14 -1.92 9.73
CA TYR A 104 16.96 -0.75 10.07
C TYR A 104 18.37 -1.15 10.48
N ALA A 105 19.37 -0.44 9.97
CA ALA A 105 20.78 -0.63 10.35
C ALA A 105 21.43 0.71 10.70
N TYR A 106 22.46 0.69 11.54
CA TYR A 106 23.16 1.91 11.95
C TYR A 106 24.14 2.43 10.90
N SER A 107 24.41 1.65 9.85
CA SER A 107 25.04 2.10 8.61
C SER A 107 24.55 1.29 7.41
N LYS A 108 24.79 1.79 6.19
CA LYS A 108 24.52 1.04 4.95
C LYS A 108 25.39 -0.21 4.83
N GLU A 109 26.60 -0.20 5.38
CA GLU A 109 27.50 -1.36 5.44
C GLU A 109 26.93 -2.43 6.36
N GLU A 110 26.44 -2.06 7.55
CA GLU A 110 25.75 -2.99 8.45
C GLU A 110 24.52 -3.61 7.78
N PHE A 111 23.77 -2.81 7.02
CA PHE A 111 22.62 -3.32 6.26
C PHE A 111 23.03 -4.40 5.25
N LYS A 112 24.11 -4.16 4.49
CA LYS A 112 24.66 -5.12 3.52
C LYS A 112 25.22 -6.39 4.18
N ASP A 113 25.75 -6.25 5.40
CA ASP A 113 26.24 -7.36 6.22
C ASP A 113 25.11 -8.12 6.94
N TYR A 114 23.84 -7.79 6.69
CA TYR A 114 22.67 -8.35 7.39
C TYR A 114 22.68 -8.12 8.92
N LYS A 115 23.38 -7.08 9.39
CA LYS A 115 23.35 -6.63 10.79
C LYS A 115 22.18 -5.66 10.98
N ILE A 116 20.99 -6.16 10.72
CA ILE A 116 19.74 -5.38 10.67
C ILE A 116 18.88 -5.63 11.92
N LYS A 117 18.09 -4.62 12.27
CA LYS A 117 17.00 -4.71 13.22
C LYS A 117 15.71 -4.82 12.43
N ASP A 118 15.13 -6.01 12.47
CA ASP A 118 13.92 -6.33 11.75
C ASP A 118 12.70 -6.27 12.65
N ILE A 119 11.65 -5.66 12.10
CA ILE A 119 10.32 -5.60 12.69
C ILE A 119 9.36 -6.18 11.67
N ASP A 120 8.72 -7.28 12.03
CA ASP A 120 7.75 -7.93 11.16
C ASP A 120 6.34 -7.39 11.39
N PHE A 121 5.59 -7.34 10.30
CA PHE A 121 4.17 -6.99 10.28
C PHE A 121 3.33 -8.18 9.85
N ASP A 122 2.13 -8.27 10.39
CA ASP A 122 1.12 -9.22 9.94
C ASP A 122 0.49 -8.80 8.60
N SER A 123 -0.43 -9.64 8.10
CA SER A 123 -1.16 -9.40 6.85
C SER A 123 -1.90 -8.06 6.80
N ASN A 124 -2.25 -7.52 7.98
CA ASN A 124 -3.00 -6.30 8.18
C ASN A 124 -2.10 -5.05 8.34
N GLY A 125 -0.78 -5.22 8.36
CA GLY A 125 0.17 -4.14 8.64
C GLY A 125 0.26 -3.79 10.13
N THR A 126 -0.21 -4.68 11.01
CA THR A 126 -0.01 -4.56 12.46
C THR A 126 1.32 -5.22 12.82
N LEU A 127 1.97 -4.75 13.89
CA LEU A 127 3.16 -5.44 14.41
C LEU A 127 2.85 -6.89 14.77
N SER A 128 3.71 -7.80 14.31
CA SER A 128 3.63 -9.22 14.67
C SER A 128 3.74 -9.43 16.17
N HIS A 129 3.18 -10.54 16.67
CA HIS A 129 3.10 -10.80 18.10
C HIS A 129 4.49 -10.76 18.78
N GLY A 130 4.62 -9.97 19.84
CA GLY A 130 5.89 -9.81 20.58
C GLY A 130 6.87 -8.80 19.97
N GLN A 131 6.64 -8.32 18.74
CA GLN A 131 7.46 -7.28 18.13
C GLN A 131 7.21 -5.92 18.79
N LYS A 132 8.28 -5.13 18.92
CA LYS A 132 8.22 -3.76 19.45
C LYS A 132 9.02 -2.85 18.55
N VAL A 133 8.39 -1.76 18.15
CA VAL A 133 9.03 -0.68 17.40
C VAL A 133 9.49 0.40 18.38
N SER A 134 10.70 0.91 18.18
CA SER A 134 11.18 2.05 18.97
C SER A 134 10.33 3.29 18.67
N PRO A 135 10.13 4.22 19.62
CA PRO A 135 9.33 5.42 19.36
C PRO A 135 9.81 6.24 18.15
N GLN A 136 11.11 6.21 17.87
CA GLN A 136 11.71 6.87 16.72
C GLN A 136 11.28 6.22 15.39
N LEU A 137 11.38 4.90 15.26
CA LEU A 137 10.97 4.19 14.04
C LEU A 137 9.45 4.22 13.85
N GLN A 138 8.68 4.21 14.94
CA GLN A 138 7.24 4.37 14.92
C GLN A 138 6.84 5.75 14.36
N ARG A 139 7.58 6.81 14.75
CA ARG A 139 7.38 8.14 14.19
C ARG A 139 7.62 8.15 12.67
N ILE A 140 8.67 7.49 12.20
CA ILE A 140 8.96 7.38 10.76
C ILE A 140 7.83 6.66 10.02
N LEU A 141 7.32 5.53 10.54
CA LEU A 141 6.17 4.85 9.93
C LEU A 141 4.92 5.74 9.87
N ASN A 142 4.68 6.52 10.93
CA ASN A 142 3.58 7.49 10.94
C ASN A 142 3.78 8.61 9.90
N GLU A 143 5.01 9.10 9.74
CA GLU A 143 5.37 10.11 8.73
C GLU A 143 5.18 9.57 7.31
N VAL A 144 5.65 8.35 7.01
CA VAL A 144 5.42 7.67 5.72
C VAL A 144 3.93 7.53 5.44
N GLN A 145 3.16 7.04 6.41
CA GLN A 145 1.71 6.92 6.25
C GLN A 145 1.02 8.27 6.01
N ALA A 146 1.45 9.33 6.70
CA ALA A 146 0.92 10.67 6.53
C ALA A 146 1.28 11.26 5.15
N GLU A 147 2.51 11.07 4.69
CA GLU A 147 3.00 11.54 3.38
C GLU A 147 2.27 10.82 2.25
N LEU A 148 2.08 9.50 2.36
CA LEU A 148 1.23 8.72 1.44
C LEU A 148 -0.21 9.23 1.44
N LYS A 149 -0.77 9.54 2.61
CA LYS A 149 -2.13 10.07 2.74
C LYS A 149 -2.30 11.41 2.02
N SER A 150 -1.29 12.29 2.09
CA SER A 150 -1.34 13.62 1.46
C SER A 150 -1.01 13.62 -0.02
N HIS A 151 -0.14 12.72 -0.50
CA HIS A 151 0.39 12.74 -1.86
C HIS A 151 -0.19 11.68 -2.80
N SER A 152 -0.87 10.66 -2.28
CA SER A 152 -1.52 9.65 -3.13
C SER A 152 -2.63 10.26 -3.98
N ASP A 153 -2.75 9.77 -5.22
CA ASP A 153 -3.82 10.21 -6.11
C ASP A 153 -5.19 9.92 -5.50
N ARG A 154 -6.07 10.91 -5.50
CA ARG A 154 -7.44 10.75 -5.02
C ARG A 154 -8.31 10.10 -6.11
N PRO A 155 -9.09 9.05 -5.78
CA PRO A 155 -10.00 8.45 -6.73
C PRO A 155 -11.15 9.43 -7.08
N PRO A 156 -11.57 9.52 -8.36
CA PRO A 156 -12.72 10.34 -8.76
C PRO A 156 -14.02 9.92 -8.08
N ILE A 157 -14.20 8.61 -7.89
CA ILE A 157 -15.33 8.02 -7.16
C ILE A 157 -14.73 7.27 -5.97
N ASN A 158 -15.11 7.67 -4.75
CA ASN A 158 -14.58 7.06 -3.55
C ASN A 158 -15.25 5.71 -3.27
N LEU A 159 -14.48 4.62 -3.39
CA LEU A 159 -14.89 3.24 -3.11
C LEU A 159 -14.31 2.68 -1.80
N GLN A 160 -14.06 3.53 -0.80
CA GLN A 160 -13.44 3.13 0.48
C GLN A 160 -14.16 1.97 1.15
N TRP A 161 -15.48 1.89 1.06
CA TRP A 161 -16.25 0.79 1.65
C TRP A 161 -15.95 -0.56 0.97
N ILE A 162 -15.78 -0.58 -0.36
CA ILE A 162 -15.38 -1.78 -1.11
C ILE A 162 -13.95 -2.14 -0.75
N TYR A 163 -13.06 -1.14 -0.70
CA TYR A 163 -11.68 -1.35 -0.31
C TYR A 163 -11.56 -1.95 1.09
N ASN A 164 -12.27 -1.40 2.08
CA ASN A 164 -12.26 -1.90 3.45
C ASN A 164 -12.74 -3.36 3.52
N TRP A 165 -13.77 -3.70 2.75
CA TRP A 165 -14.29 -5.07 2.65
C TRP A 165 -13.26 -6.00 1.99
N TYR A 166 -12.66 -5.58 0.87
CA TYR A 166 -11.62 -6.32 0.17
C TYR A 166 -10.37 -6.54 1.04
N PHE A 167 -9.89 -5.48 1.70
CA PHE A 167 -8.75 -5.52 2.61
C PHE A 167 -8.97 -6.58 3.68
N LYS A 168 -10.12 -6.54 4.38
CA LYS A 168 -10.48 -7.50 5.42
C LYS A 168 -10.53 -8.97 4.94
N ILE A 169 -10.86 -9.22 3.68
CA ILE A 169 -10.90 -10.59 3.13
C ILE A 169 -9.49 -11.09 2.78
N MET A 170 -8.60 -10.17 2.40
CA MET A 170 -7.24 -10.48 1.95
C MET A 170 -6.21 -10.52 3.08
N THR A 171 -6.65 -10.36 4.32
CA THR A 171 -5.82 -10.21 5.53
C THR A 171 -6.30 -11.07 6.68
#